data_AF-A0A2D3W3A4-F1
#
_entry.id   AF-A0A2D3W3A4-F1
#
_cell.length_a   1.000
_cell.length_b   1.000
_cell.length_c   1.000
_cell.angle_alpha   90.00
_cell.angle_beta   90.00
_cell.angle_gamma   90.00
#
_symmetry.space_group_name_H-M   'P 1'
#
loop_
_entity.id
_entity.type
_entity.pdbx_description
1 polymer ?
#
loop_
_entity_poly.entity_id
_entity_poly.type
_entity_poly.pdbx_seq_one_letter_code
_entity_poly.pdbx_strand_id
1 'polypeptide(L)'
;MHCLVDHYVRVMTFCGTKTPFEEVGLRQNYWKLINHIGKVIRKREIAHLALSKSQLQLLVQFGDEVDKYNLSSYNEEKNSFWIPYQDLELVRAKESA
;
A
#
# COMPACT_ATOMS: atom_id res chain seq x y z
N MET A 1 -7.66 11.10 -17.07
CA MET A 1 -7.53 10.03 -16.06
C MET A 1 -6.10 9.51 -16.13
N HIS A 2 -5.19 10.04 -15.31
CA HIS A 2 -3.78 9.65 -15.37
C HIS A 2 -3.62 8.19 -14.93
N CYS A 3 -2.90 7.40 -15.72
CA CYS A 3 -2.61 6.02 -15.40
C CYS A 3 -1.56 5.99 -14.28
N LEU A 4 -1.95 5.59 -13.07
CA LEU A 4 -1.06 5.49 -11.91
C LEU A 4 -0.20 4.23 -11.92
N VAL A 5 -0.42 3.31 -12.86
CA VAL A 5 0.44 2.13 -13.04
C VAL A 5 1.85 2.59 -13.40
N ASP A 6 2.86 1.87 -12.93
CA ASP A 6 4.29 2.17 -13.06
C ASP A 6 4.79 3.41 -12.30
N HIS A 7 3.91 4.09 -11.56
CA HIS A 7 4.34 5.15 -10.66
C HIS A 7 4.86 4.58 -9.34
N TYR A 8 5.72 5.35 -8.69
CA TYR A 8 6.16 5.06 -7.35
C TYR A 8 5.31 5.84 -6.36
N VAL A 9 5.01 5.20 -5.24
CA VAL A 9 4.22 5.79 -4.17
C VAL A 9 4.89 5.51 -2.83
N ARG A 10 4.84 6.50 -1.93
CA ARG A 10 5.22 6.34 -0.53
C ARG A 10 3.99 6.04 0.30
N VAL A 11 4.09 5.07 1.21
CA VAL A 11 3.01 4.79 2.16
C VAL A 11 3.05 5.84 3.27
N MET A 12 1.96 6.57 3.45
CA MET A 12 1.88 7.61 4.49
C MET A 12 1.14 7.11 5.73
N THR A 13 0.12 6.29 5.52
CA THR A 13 -0.74 5.71 6.56
C THR A 13 -1.24 4.33 6.13
N PHE A 14 -1.82 3.59 7.07
CA PHE A 14 -2.68 2.44 6.77
C PHE A 14 -4.01 2.66 7.46
N CYS A 15 -5.11 2.57 6.70
CA CYS A 15 -6.46 2.83 7.22
C CYS A 15 -6.56 4.20 7.90
N GLY A 16 -5.83 5.21 7.39
CA GLY A 16 -5.79 6.56 7.95
C GLY A 16 -4.91 6.75 9.19
N THR A 17 -4.17 5.75 9.66
CA THR A 17 -3.28 5.90 10.83
C THR A 17 -1.81 5.61 10.55
N LYS A 18 -0.94 6.22 11.37
CA LYS A 18 0.51 5.95 11.36
C LYS A 18 0.94 4.82 12.30
N THR A 19 0.04 4.40 13.19
CA THR A 19 0.24 3.28 14.11
C THR A 19 -1.07 2.50 14.22
N PRO A 20 -1.01 1.19 14.52
CA PRO A 20 -2.22 0.42 14.77
C PRO A 20 -2.90 0.93 16.05
N PHE A 21 -4.24 0.88 16.10
CA PHE A 21 -5.01 1.22 17.30
C PHE A 21 -5.01 0.10 18.34
N GLU A 22 -4.81 -1.13 17.90
CA GLU A 22 -4.78 -2.34 18.73
C GLU A 22 -3.46 -3.07 18.52
N GLU A 23 -3.15 -4.03 19.40
CA GLU A 23 -2.00 -4.89 19.20
C GLU A 23 -2.21 -5.76 17.94
N VAL A 24 -1.29 -5.63 16.99
CA VAL A 24 -1.32 -6.39 15.73
C VAL A 24 -0.25 -7.47 15.76
N GLY A 25 -0.60 -8.65 15.26
CA GLY A 25 0.34 -9.76 15.13
C GLY A 25 1.56 -9.37 14.28
N LEU A 26 2.72 -9.95 14.59
CA LEU A 26 4.01 -9.58 13.99
C LEU A 26 3.99 -9.59 12.44
N ARG A 27 3.25 -10.53 11.85
CA ARG A 27 3.15 -10.71 10.39
C ARG A 27 2.06 -9.85 9.73
N GLN A 28 1.17 -9.26 10.52
CA GLN A 28 0.08 -8.38 10.08
C GLN A 28 0.38 -6.90 10.36
N ASN A 29 1.56 -6.59 10.90
CA ASN A 29 1.95 -5.23 11.25
C ASN A 29 2.39 -4.43 10.01
N TYR A 30 1.45 -4.15 9.11
CA TYR A 30 1.70 -3.45 7.86
C TYR A 30 2.15 -2.00 8.05
N TRP A 31 1.87 -1.39 9.21
CA TRP A 31 2.38 -0.07 9.60
C TRP A 31 3.92 0.03 9.55
N LYS A 32 4.65 -1.08 9.57
CA LYS A 32 6.10 -1.11 9.31
C LYS A 32 6.49 -0.60 7.92
N LEU A 33 5.58 -0.65 6.95
CA LEU A 33 5.81 -0.15 5.59
C LEU A 33 5.57 1.37 5.46
N ILE A 34 5.21 2.08 6.53
CA ILE A 34 5.08 3.54 6.48
C ILE A 34 6.44 4.17 6.11
N ASN A 35 6.38 5.17 5.24
CA ASN A 35 7.49 5.83 4.57
C ASN A 35 8.26 4.98 3.56
N HIS A 36 7.94 3.68 3.40
CA HIS A 36 8.50 2.89 2.32
C HIS A 36 7.89 3.26 0.98
N ILE A 37 8.72 3.15 -0.05
CA ILE A 37 8.34 3.42 -1.42
C ILE A 37 8.09 2.09 -2.12
N GLY A 38 6.93 1.96 -2.75
CA GLY A 38 6.61 0.84 -3.61
C GLY A 38 6.20 1.28 -5.01
N LYS A 39 6.20 0.34 -5.94
CA LYS A 39 5.76 0.55 -7.32
C LYS A 39 4.30 0.13 -7.46
N VAL A 40 3.47 1.00 -8.05
CA VAL A 40 2.08 0.67 -8.37
C VAL A 40 2.06 -0.26 -9.58
N ILE A 41 1.52 -1.46 -9.39
CA ILE A 41 1.43 -2.48 -10.45
C ILE A 41 0.00 -2.68 -10.96
N ARG A 42 -1.02 -2.43 -10.11
CA ARG A 42 -2.43 -2.49 -10.51
C ARG A 42 -3.26 -1.45 -9.75
N LYS A 43 -4.47 -1.21 -10.24
CA LYS A 43 -5.49 -0.39 -9.55
C LYS A 43 -6.85 -1.10 -9.61
N ARG A 44 -7.68 -0.88 -8.60
CA ARG A 44 -9.09 -1.30 -8.60
C ARG A 44 -9.95 -0.25 -7.93
N GLU A 45 -11.19 -0.15 -8.39
CA GLU A 45 -12.21 0.63 -7.70
C GLU A 45 -13.10 -0.33 -6.94
N ILE A 46 -13.25 -0.11 -5.63
CA ILE A 46 -14.18 -0.88 -4.80
C ILE A 46 -15.42 -0.01 -4.59
N ALA A 47 -16.56 -0.50 -5.09
CA ALA A 47 -17.85 0.04 -4.72
C ALA A 47 -18.19 -0.46 -3.30
N HIS A 48 -18.24 0.46 -2.34
CA HIS A 48 -18.78 0.15 -1.03
C HIS A 48 -20.30 0.14 -1.14
N LEU A 49 -20.94 -1.02 -0.99
CA LEU A 49 -22.42 -1.14 -1.05
C LEU A 49 -23.14 -0.22 -0.03
N ALA A 50 -22.45 0.18 1.04
CA ALA A 50 -22.97 1.06 2.09
C ALA A 50 -22.62 2.55 1.91
N LEU A 51 -21.72 2.92 1.00
CA LEU A 51 -21.27 4.30 0.79
C LEU A 51 -21.35 4.64 -0.69
N SER A 52 -22.04 5.73 -1.06
CA SER A 52 -22.19 6.18 -2.45
C SER A 52 -20.89 6.64 -3.14
N LYS A 53 -19.71 6.27 -2.61
CA LYS A 53 -18.39 6.62 -3.14
C LYS A 53 -17.60 5.34 -3.41
N SER A 54 -17.11 5.20 -4.63
CA SER A 54 -16.08 4.20 -4.93
C SER A 54 -14.77 4.61 -4.27
N GLN A 55 -14.08 3.66 -3.63
CA GLN A 55 -12.72 3.87 -3.13
C GLN A 55 -11.72 3.27 -4.11
N LEU A 56 -10.79 4.11 -4.58
CA LEU A 56 -9.66 3.68 -5.38
C LEU A 56 -8.62 3.01 -4.48
N GLN A 57 -8.25 1.78 -4.80
CA GLN A 57 -7.11 1.08 -4.21
C GLN A 57 -6.04 0.81 -5.26
N LEU A 58 -4.80 0.94 -4.84
CA LEU A 58 -3.63 0.63 -5.66
C LEU A 58 -2.96 -0.63 -5.11
N LEU A 59 -2.60 -1.56 -6.00
CA LEU A 59 -1.72 -2.67 -5.66
C LEU A 59 -0.29 -2.17 -5.76
N VAL A 60 0.33 -2.01 -4.60
CA VAL A 60 1.69 -1.48 -4.46
C VAL A 60 2.61 -2.65 -4.18
N GLN A 61 3.60 -2.85 -5.05
CA GLN A 61 4.66 -3.84 -4.89
C GLN A 61 5.89 -3.18 -4.23
N PHE A 62 6.34 -3.78 -3.14
CA PHE A 62 7.51 -3.39 -2.38
C PHE A 62 8.70 -4.30 -2.73
N GLY A 63 9.90 -3.90 -2.32
CA GLY A 63 11.10 -4.72 -2.46
C GLY A 63 11.19 -5.78 -1.36
N ASP A 64 12.41 -5.99 -0.88
CA ASP A 64 12.69 -7.00 0.15
C ASP A 64 12.16 -6.60 1.54
N GLU A 65 11.55 -5.43 1.70
CA GLU A 65 11.13 -4.93 3.01
C GLU A 65 10.01 -5.79 3.61
N VAL A 66 9.15 -6.35 2.77
CA VAL A 66 8.08 -7.27 3.19
C VAL A 66 8.65 -8.51 3.84
N ASP A 67 9.69 -9.09 3.22
CA ASP A 67 10.40 -10.25 3.74
C ASP A 67 11.21 -9.89 4.99
N LYS A 68 11.92 -8.74 4.99
CA LYS A 68 12.65 -8.23 6.14
C LYS A 68 11.76 -8.03 7.37
N TYR A 69 10.52 -7.59 7.16
CA TYR A 69 9.56 -7.40 8.23
C TYR A 69 8.71 -8.64 8.54
N ASN A 70 8.95 -9.76 7.83
CA ASN A 70 8.20 -11.01 7.94
C ASN A 70 6.69 -10.80 7.78
N LEU A 71 6.30 -9.91 6.88
CA LEU A 71 4.90 -9.57 6.64
C LEU A 71 4.25 -10.60 5.73
N SER A 72 3.02 -10.99 6.05
CA SER A 72 2.28 -11.93 5.22
C SER A 72 1.64 -11.20 4.04
N SER A 73 2.12 -11.49 2.83
CA SER A 73 1.50 -11.12 1.55
C SER A 73 0.79 -12.36 0.98
N TYR A 74 -0.54 -12.32 0.89
CA TYR A 74 -1.36 -13.38 0.30
C TYR A 74 -1.78 -13.08 -1.15
N ASN A 75 -1.20 -12.04 -1.77
CA ASN A 75 -1.51 -11.66 -3.14
C ASN A 75 -0.76 -12.55 -4.14
N GLU A 76 -1.34 -12.73 -5.34
CA GLU A 76 -0.68 -13.44 -6.45
C GLU A 76 0.69 -12.82 -6.79
N GLU A 77 0.76 -11.49 -6.70
CA GLU A 77 1.98 -10.71 -6.84
C GLU A 77 2.72 -10.67 -5.51
N LYS A 78 3.96 -11.17 -5.48
CA LYS A 78 4.79 -11.16 -4.27
C LYS A 78 5.02 -9.74 -3.76
N ASN A 79 5.14 -9.65 -2.43
CA ASN A 79 5.48 -8.41 -1.70
C ASN A 79 4.60 -7.23 -2.09
N SER A 80 3.33 -7.50 -2.38
CA SER A 80 2.39 -6.48 -2.81
C SER A 80 1.22 -6.37 -1.85
N PHE A 81 0.66 -5.17 -1.72
CA PHE A 81 -0.50 -4.89 -0.87
C PHE A 81 -1.47 -3.95 -1.58
N TRP A 82 -2.77 -4.20 -1.40
CA TRP A 82 -3.81 -3.27 -1.80
C TRP A 82 -3.93 -2.17 -0.75
N ILE A 83 -3.60 -0.94 -1.15
CA ILE A 83 -3.59 0.22 -0.25
C ILE A 83 -4.56 1.27 -0.81
N PRO A 84 -5.42 1.88 0.03
CA PRO A 84 -6.26 3.00 -0.38
C PRO A 84 -5.41 4.13 -0.97
N TYR A 85 -5.86 4.74 -2.07
CA TYR A 85 -5.12 5.84 -2.70
C TYR A 85 -4.83 7.00 -1.73
N GLN A 86 -5.77 7.29 -0.82
CA GLN A 86 -5.64 8.34 0.21
C GLN A 86 -4.52 8.09 1.23
N ASP A 87 -4.08 6.84 1.38
CA ASP A 87 -3.01 6.42 2.28
C ASP A 87 -1.62 6.51 1.61
N LEU A 88 -1.58 6.95 0.34
CA LEU A 88 -0.39 6.96 -0.51
C LEU A 88 -0.05 8.38 -0.98
N GLU A 89 1.24 8.66 -1.11
CA GLU A 89 1.77 9.87 -1.73
C GLU A 89 2.52 9.51 -3.02
N LEU A 90 2.20 10.19 -4.13
CA LEU A 90 2.89 9.98 -5.40
C LEU A 90 4.32 10.54 -5.32
N VAL A 91 5.31 9.72 -5.67
CA VAL A 91 6.71 10.15 -5.71
C VAL A 91 7.30 10.00 -7.11
N ARG A 92 8.20 10.91 -7.49
CA ARG A 92 8.99 10.77 -8.72
C ARG A 92 10.01 9.65 -8.47
N ALA A 93 9.98 8.62 -9.31
CA ALA A 93 10.63 7.32 -9.17
C ALA A 93 11.97 7.23 -8.39
N LYS A 94 12.08 6.13 -7.63
CA LYS A 94 13.25 5.58 -6.92
C LYS A 94 14.30 6.62 -6.50
N GLU A 95 14.04 7.36 -5.43
CA GLU A 95 15.12 7.97 -4.64
C GLU A 95 16.01 6.81 -4.16
N SER A 96 17.07 6.56 -4.93
CA SER A 96 18.14 5.64 -4.58
C SER A 96 18.94 6.36 -3.49
N ALA A 97 18.74 5.93 -2.25
CA ALA A 97 19.70 6.17 -1.18
C ALA A 97 20.74 5.06 -1.22
#